data_AF-A0A1V2PGA0-F1
#
_entry.id   AF-A0A1V2PGA0-F1
#
_cell.length_a   1.000
_cell.length_b   1.000
_cell.length_c   1.000
_cell.angle_alpha   90.00
_cell.angle_beta   90.00
_cell.angle_gamma   90.00
#
_symmetry.space_group_name_H-M   'P 1'
#
loop_
_entity.id
_entity.type
_entity.pdbx_description
1 polymer ?
#
loop_
_entity_poly.entity_id
_entity_poly.type
_entity_poly.pdbx_seq_one_letter_code
_entity_poly.pdbx_strand_id
1 'polypeptide(L)'
;MSTWCGQQTARSTPTLKGAKVDGTHSNAVTFRRTCVPGVAWIDPAILVIRLIEAGHQPEHAESWARQLAEFAQAPGEALTAFAASILLLWESKFPTTDATAAARHWAEYRLAQH
;
A
#
# COMPACT_ATOMS: atom_id res chain seq x y z
N MET A 1 -21.09 11.52 4.08
CA MET A 1 -21.50 10.11 4.30
C MET A 1 -22.17 9.61 3.04
N SER A 2 -21.49 8.79 2.23
CA SER A 2 -22.13 8.09 1.13
C SER A 2 -21.44 6.75 0.90
N THR A 3 -22.15 5.71 1.30
CA THR A 3 -21.91 4.30 1.06
C THR A 3 -22.25 3.98 -0.40
N TRP A 4 -21.49 3.11 -1.06
CA TRP A 4 -21.91 2.52 -2.33
C TRP A 4 -21.65 1.01 -2.35
N CYS A 5 -22.62 0.32 -2.94
CA CYS A 5 -22.96 -1.10 -2.83
C CYS A 5 -22.81 -1.78 -4.20
N GLY A 6 -22.39 -3.06 -4.25
CA GLY A 6 -22.86 -4.01 -5.29
C GLY A 6 -21.84 -4.73 -6.20
N GLN A 7 -21.45 -5.95 -5.80
CA GLN A 7 -21.28 -7.27 -6.50
C GLN A 7 -21.16 -7.35 -8.06
N GLN A 8 -20.14 -8.01 -8.67
CA GLN A 8 -19.95 -9.46 -9.05
C GLN A 8 -21.06 -10.05 -9.98
N THR A 9 -20.84 -10.79 -11.09
CA THR A 9 -20.08 -12.05 -11.31
C THR A 9 -19.72 -12.35 -12.81
N ALA A 10 -18.88 -13.36 -13.03
CA ALA A 10 -18.18 -13.80 -14.26
C ALA A 10 -18.91 -14.76 -15.25
N ARG A 11 -18.44 -14.84 -16.51
CA ARG A 11 -17.82 -16.03 -17.20
C ARG A 11 -17.95 -15.96 -18.75
N SER A 12 -16.85 -16.31 -19.41
CA SER A 12 -16.49 -16.36 -20.86
C SER A 12 -17.46 -17.17 -21.76
N THR A 13 -17.78 -16.81 -23.02
CA THR A 13 -17.17 -17.08 -24.39
C THR A 13 -18.40 -17.28 -25.35
N PRO A 14 -18.45 -17.08 -26.70
CA PRO A 14 -17.40 -17.13 -27.72
C PRO A 14 -17.50 -16.08 -28.88
N THR A 15 -16.65 -16.30 -29.89
CA THR A 15 -16.34 -15.59 -31.13
C THR A 15 -17.47 -15.13 -32.06
N LEU A 16 -17.24 -13.90 -32.56
CA LEU A 16 -17.38 -13.37 -33.94
C LEU A 16 -18.75 -13.33 -34.66
N LYS A 17 -19.06 -12.08 -35.03
CA LYS A 17 -19.75 -11.58 -36.23
C LYS A 17 -21.27 -11.45 -36.14
N GLY A 18 -21.68 -10.19 -35.99
CA GLY A 18 -23.06 -9.72 -36.20
C GLY A 18 -23.79 -9.39 -34.90
N ALA A 19 -23.42 -8.32 -34.20
CA ALA A 19 -24.23 -7.80 -33.11
C ALA A 19 -24.31 -6.27 -33.19
N LYS A 20 -25.56 -5.79 -33.22
CA LYS A 20 -26.01 -4.40 -33.16
C LYS A 20 -25.28 -3.64 -32.05
N VAL A 21 -24.87 -2.41 -32.36
CA VAL A 21 -24.36 -1.45 -31.36
C VAL A 21 -25.54 -0.80 -30.64
N ASP A 22 -26.08 -1.49 -29.64
CA ASP A 22 -26.93 -0.83 -28.66
C ASP A 22 -26.02 -0.25 -27.57
N GLY A 23 -25.98 1.08 -27.53
CA GLY A 23 -25.08 1.84 -26.69
C GLY A 23 -25.35 1.59 -25.21
N THR A 24 -24.46 0.87 -24.55
CA THR A 24 -24.05 1.07 -23.14
C THR A 24 -22.87 0.13 -22.89
N HIS A 25 -21.64 0.55 -23.16
CA HIS A 25 -20.44 -0.18 -22.73
C HIS A 25 -19.57 0.72 -21.87
N SER A 26 -19.73 0.61 -20.55
CA SER A 26 -18.71 1.03 -19.60
C SER A 26 -17.56 0.04 -19.71
N ASN A 27 -16.43 0.49 -20.27
CA ASN A 27 -15.20 -0.28 -20.30
C ASN A 27 -14.60 -0.36 -18.90
N ALA A 28 -14.93 -1.40 -18.15
CA ALA A 28 -14.26 -1.70 -16.89
C ALA A 28 -12.86 -2.26 -17.18
N VAL A 29 -11.86 -1.40 -17.07
CA VAL A 29 -10.45 -1.81 -16.98
C VAL A 29 -10.28 -2.52 -15.65
N THR A 30 -10.37 -3.85 -15.65
CA THR A 30 -10.03 -4.64 -14.47
C THR A 30 -8.53 -4.59 -14.28
N PHE A 31 -8.07 -3.72 -13.39
CA PHE A 31 -6.69 -3.73 -12.94
C PHE A 31 -6.43 -5.08 -12.29
N ARG A 32 -5.55 -5.88 -12.89
CA ARG A 32 -5.20 -7.21 -12.39
C ARG A 32 -4.34 -7.03 -11.14
N ARG A 33 -4.99 -6.98 -9.97
CA ARG A 33 -4.34 -7.00 -8.66
C ARG A 33 -3.62 -8.34 -8.52
N THR A 34 -2.29 -8.36 -8.68
CA THR A 34 -1.47 -9.43 -8.12
C THR A 34 -1.50 -9.26 -6.60
N CYS A 35 -2.58 -9.71 -5.96
CA CYS A 35 -2.62 -9.88 -4.52
C CYS A 35 -1.73 -11.08 -4.21
N VAL A 36 -0.44 -10.83 -3.97
CA VAL A 36 0.33 -11.75 -3.14
C VAL A 36 -0.28 -11.60 -1.74
N PRO A 37 -0.93 -12.64 -1.17
CA PRO A 37 -1.53 -12.53 0.15
C PRO A 37 -0.44 -12.15 1.16
N GLY A 38 -0.67 -11.11 1.95
CA GLY A 38 0.25 -10.71 3.03
C GLY A 38 1.30 -9.65 2.69
N VAL A 39 1.24 -8.96 1.54
CA VAL A 39 2.10 -7.80 1.25
C VAL A 39 1.35 -6.49 1.00
N ALA A 40 0.02 -6.49 1.11
CA ALA A 40 -0.80 -5.30 0.88
C ALA A 40 -0.48 -4.15 1.88
N TRP A 41 0.09 -4.49 3.03
CA TRP A 41 0.55 -3.53 4.03
C TRP A 41 1.80 -2.73 3.62
N ILE A 42 2.52 -3.15 2.57
CA ILE A 42 3.74 -2.43 2.11
C ILE A 42 3.38 -1.03 1.62
N ASP A 43 2.27 -0.87 0.90
CA ASP A 43 1.86 0.43 0.38
C ASP A 43 1.58 1.43 1.53
N PRO A 44 0.77 1.09 2.55
CA PRO A 44 0.67 1.89 3.77
C PRO A 44 1.99 2.12 4.51
N ALA A 45 2.90 1.15 4.53
CA ALA A 45 4.20 1.31 5.19
C ALA A 45 5.06 2.39 4.51
N ILE A 46 5.04 2.45 3.17
CA ILE A 46 5.68 3.54 2.44
C ILE A 46 4.99 4.88 2.75
N LEU A 47 3.66 4.91 2.90
CA LEU A 47 2.94 6.13 3.31
C LEU A 47 3.32 6.61 4.72
N VAL A 48 3.60 5.70 5.67
CA VAL A 48 4.13 6.09 7.00
C VAL A 48 5.42 6.89 6.84
N ILE A 49 6.35 6.44 5.99
CA ILE A 49 7.60 7.15 5.74
C ILE A 49 7.32 8.53 5.12
N ARG A 50 6.36 8.64 4.20
CA ARG A 50 5.96 9.92 3.60
C ARG A 50 5.29 10.88 4.59
N LEU A 51 4.54 10.36 5.56
CA LEU A 51 3.99 11.19 6.63
C LEU A 51 5.10 11.72 7.55
N ILE A 52 6.11 10.90 7.85
CA ILE A 52 7.25 11.32 8.65
C ILE A 52 8.08 12.35 7.90
N GLU A 53 8.30 12.15 6.60
CA GLU A 53 8.93 13.14 5.71
C GLU A 53 8.15 14.47 5.70
N ALA A 54 6.82 14.42 5.75
CA ALA A 54 5.97 15.61 5.89
C ALA A 54 6.01 16.26 7.30
N GLY A 55 6.79 15.71 8.24
CA GLY A 55 7.01 16.26 9.58
C GLY A 55 6.16 15.63 10.68
N HIS A 56 5.39 14.57 10.40
CA HIS A 56 4.67 13.84 11.44
C HIS A 56 5.61 12.95 12.27
N GLN A 57 5.32 12.80 13.56
CA GLN A 57 6.09 11.87 14.39
C GLN A 57 5.79 10.41 14.03
N PRO A 58 6.78 9.49 14.14
CA PRO A 58 6.61 8.08 13.77
C PRO A 58 5.42 7.39 14.44
N GLU A 59 5.17 7.67 15.72
CA GLU A 59 4.02 7.15 16.47
C GLU A 59 2.67 7.60 15.86
N HIS A 60 2.54 8.87 15.51
CA HIS A 60 1.33 9.41 14.88
C HIS A 60 1.14 8.86 13.46
N ALA A 61 2.21 8.74 12.69
CA ALA A 61 2.16 8.18 11.34
C ALA A 61 1.76 6.69 11.35
N GLU A 62 2.32 5.89 12.27
CA GLU A 62 1.98 4.48 12.38
C GLU A 62 0.56 4.27 12.92
N SER A 63 0.15 5.05 13.93
CA SER A 63 -1.22 4.96 14.47
C SER A 63 -2.28 5.34 13.42
N TRP A 64 -1.99 6.29 12.52
CA TRP A 64 -2.81 6.54 11.34
C TRP A 64 -2.86 5.33 10.41
N ALA A 65 -1.71 4.73 10.09
CA ALA A 65 -1.66 3.57 9.20
C ALA A 65 -2.39 2.34 9.77
N ARG A 66 -2.41 2.18 11.10
CA ARG A 66 -3.18 1.12 11.79
C ARG A 66 -4.71 1.26 11.62
N GLN A 67 -5.21 2.37 11.10
CA GLN A 67 -6.62 2.49 10.72
C GLN A 67 -6.93 1.71 9.42
N LEU A 68 -5.90 1.39 8.62
CA LEU A 68 -6.03 0.59 7.42
C LEU A 68 -5.95 -0.88 7.78
N ALA A 69 -7.01 -1.65 7.48
CA ALA A 69 -7.11 -3.06 7.86
C ALA A 69 -5.92 -3.91 7.38
N GLU A 70 -5.40 -3.61 6.19
CA GLU A 70 -4.26 -4.33 5.61
C GLU A 70 -2.98 -4.13 6.42
N PHE A 71 -2.72 -2.90 6.88
CA PHE A 71 -1.56 -2.57 7.71
C PHE A 71 -1.73 -3.02 9.16
N ALA A 72 -2.95 -2.93 9.71
CA ALA A 72 -3.25 -3.38 11.06
C ALA A 72 -3.00 -4.89 11.26
N GLN A 73 -3.13 -5.69 10.20
CA GLN A 73 -2.88 -7.13 10.21
C GLN A 73 -1.42 -7.50 9.90
N ALA A 74 -0.56 -6.53 9.65
CA ALA A 74 0.84 -6.79 9.34
C ALA A 74 1.58 -7.31 10.59
N PRO A 75 2.37 -8.39 10.48
CA PRO A 75 3.18 -8.86 11.59
C PRO A 75 4.17 -7.78 12.05
N GLY A 76 4.26 -7.55 13.36
CA GLY A 76 5.17 -6.55 13.94
C GLY A 76 6.62 -6.75 13.48
N GLU A 77 7.11 -7.98 13.53
CA GLU A 77 8.47 -8.32 13.05
C GLU A 77 8.66 -8.03 11.56
N ALA A 78 7.65 -8.29 10.72
CA ALA A 78 7.73 -8.03 9.29
C ALA A 78 7.83 -6.54 8.98
N LEU A 79 7.07 -5.70 9.70
CA LEU A 79 7.15 -4.24 9.61
C LEU A 79 8.52 -3.71 10.06
N THR A 80 9.09 -4.26 11.15
CA THR A 80 10.41 -3.87 11.65
C THR A 80 11.52 -4.29 10.68
N ALA A 81 11.46 -5.52 10.16
CA ALA A 81 12.38 -5.99 9.12
C ALA A 81 12.27 -5.16 7.84
N PHE A 82 11.06 -4.75 7.45
CA PHE A 82 10.84 -3.87 6.31
C PHE A 82 11.42 -2.48 6.53
N ALA A 83 11.18 -1.85 7.69
CA ALA A 83 11.72 -0.53 8.03
C ALA A 83 13.26 -0.51 7.98
N ALA A 84 13.92 -1.55 8.51
CA ALA A 84 15.37 -1.68 8.42
C ALA A 84 15.84 -1.92 6.98
N SER A 85 15.16 -2.78 6.22
CA SER A 85 15.54 -3.13 4.85
C SER A 85 15.40 -1.95 3.88
N ILE A 86 14.31 -1.17 4.00
CA ILE A 86 14.07 -0.01 3.14
C ILE A 86 15.06 1.11 3.44
N LEU A 87 15.41 1.31 4.73
CA LEU A 87 16.45 2.24 5.14
C LEU A 87 17.79 1.89 4.48
N LEU A 88 18.27 0.65 4.62
CA LEU A 88 19.54 0.23 4.03
C LEU A 88 19.57 0.42 2.50
N LEU A 89 18.47 0.08 1.83
CA LEU A 89 18.34 0.28 0.39
C LEU A 89 18.43 1.77 0.00
N TRP A 90 17.74 2.63 0.75
CA TRP A 90 17.69 4.07 0.44
C TRP A 90 18.95 4.81 0.88
N GLU A 91 19.62 4.40 1.95
CA GLU A 91 20.94 4.93 2.30
C GLU A 91 21.97 4.63 1.20
N SER A 92 21.90 3.43 0.61
CA SER A 92 22.80 3.07 -0.50
C SER A 92 22.53 3.87 -1.78
N LYS A 93 21.25 4.10 -2.12
CA LYS A 93 20.87 4.72 -3.40
C LYS A 93 20.63 6.23 -3.34
N PHE A 94 20.14 6.73 -2.22
CA PHE A 94 19.60 8.08 -2.02
C PHE A 94 19.95 8.66 -0.63
N PRO A 95 21.24 8.71 -0.23
CA PRO A 95 21.64 8.97 1.16
C PRO A 95 21.22 10.33 1.73
N THR A 96 21.07 11.35 0.87
CA THR A 96 20.87 12.75 1.29
C THR A 96 19.44 13.24 1.08
N THR A 97 18.46 12.35 0.95
CA THR A 97 17.05 12.74 0.75
C THR A 97 16.29 12.76 2.07
N ASP A 98 15.31 13.66 2.17
CA ASP A 98 14.42 13.75 3.33
C ASP A 98 13.65 12.44 3.56
N ALA A 99 13.30 11.74 2.47
CA ALA A 99 12.70 10.41 2.52
C ALA A 99 13.62 9.38 3.22
N THR A 100 14.94 9.43 3.00
CA THR A 100 15.90 8.55 3.69
C THR A 100 16.03 8.91 5.16
N ALA A 101 16.03 10.21 5.50
CA ALA A 101 16.02 10.65 6.89
C ALA A 101 14.73 10.22 7.61
N ALA A 102 13.58 10.32 6.95
CA ALA A 102 12.30 9.86 7.47
C ALA A 102 12.26 8.34 7.66
N ALA A 103 12.80 7.57 6.70
CA ALA A 103 12.93 6.12 6.81
C ALA A 103 13.81 5.74 8.00
N ARG A 104 14.88 6.50 8.27
CA ARG A 104 15.76 6.30 9.43
C ARG A 104 15.00 6.51 10.73
N HIS A 105 14.31 7.64 10.85
CA HIS A 105 13.53 7.96 12.04
C HIS A 105 12.44 6.91 12.33
N TRP A 106 11.79 6.38 11.29
CA TRP A 106 10.84 5.29 11.48
C TRP A 106 11.51 4.00 11.94
N ALA A 107 12.63 3.60 11.33
CA ALA A 107 13.36 2.39 11.71
C ALA A 107 13.86 2.46 13.17
N GLU A 108 14.39 3.59 13.60
CA GLU A 108 14.82 3.83 15.00
C GLU A 108 13.65 3.67 15.98
N TYR A 109 12.50 4.29 15.68
CA TYR A 109 11.28 4.14 16.47
C TYR A 109 10.86 2.67 16.60
N ARG A 110 10.91 1.90 15.51
CA ARG A 110 10.53 0.48 15.49
C ARG A 110 11.50 -0.39 16.28
N LEU A 111 12.81 -0.15 16.16
CA LEU A 111 13.83 -0.88 16.90
C LEU A 111 13.77 -0.62 18.40
N ALA A 112 13.31 0.56 18.82
CA ALA A 112 13.12 0.87 20.24
C ALA A 112 11.90 0.17 20.88
N GLN A 113 11.01 -0.43 20.09
CA GLN A 113 9.79 -1.10 20.56
C GLN A 113 9.92 -2.63 20.69
N HIS A 114 11.05 -3.20 20.26
CA HIS A 114 11.36 -4.62 20.29
C HIS A 114 12.48 -4.91 21.29
#